data_AF-A0A3E0P5Y1-F1
#
_entry.id   AF-A0A3E0P5Y1-F1
#
_cell.length_a   1.000
_cell.length_b   1.000
_cell.length_c   1.000
_cell.angle_alpha   90.00
_cell.angle_beta   90.00
_cell.angle_gamma   90.00
#
_symmetry.space_group_name_H-M   'P 1'
#
loop_
_entity.id
_entity.type
_entity.pdbx_description
1 polymer ?
#
loop_
_entity_poly.entity_id
_entity_poly.type
_entity_poly.pdbx_seq_one_letter_code
_entity_poly.pdbx_strand_id
1 'polypeptide(L)'
;MSADECAVYFGLRFEIPEGEIDAVEARTDPRMIAARDARLRRYWGSVADGDERYYLLVGAEIGVMGIDGKLDVELSRAGLEAIMDETTAKLKAASFEGEPKLYVQYFPDY
;
A
#
# COMPACT_ATOMS: atom_id res chain seq x y z
N MET A 1 4.68 11.98 18.15
CA MET A 1 5.91 12.24 17.38
C MET A 1 5.90 11.17 16.32
N SER A 2 5.44 11.53 15.13
CA SER A 2 5.61 10.63 13.98
C SER A 2 7.09 10.68 13.62
N ALA A 3 7.55 9.78 12.76
CA ALA A 3 8.90 9.83 12.23
C ALA A 3 8.79 9.83 10.72
N ASP A 4 9.75 10.45 10.04
CA ASP A 4 9.91 10.28 8.61
C ASP A 4 9.88 8.79 8.28
N GLU A 5 8.90 8.36 7.50
CA GLU A 5 8.73 6.94 7.14
C GLU A 5 8.94 6.74 5.65
N CYS A 6 9.61 5.64 5.29
CA CYS A 6 9.75 5.22 3.90
C CYS A 6 9.14 3.83 3.76
N ALA A 7 8.05 3.75 3.01
CA ALA A 7 7.32 2.51 2.84
C ALA A 7 7.55 1.92 1.44
N VAL A 8 7.79 0.62 1.41
CA VAL A 8 7.97 -0.18 0.20
C VAL A 8 6.80 -1.15 0.09
N TYR A 9 6.04 -1.02 -0.99
CA TYR A 9 4.84 -1.81 -1.25
C TYR A 9 4.86 -2.36 -2.67
N PHE A 10 4.35 -3.58 -2.85
CA PHE A 10 4.11 -4.14 -4.18
C PHE A 10 2.61 -4.40 -4.36
N GLY A 11 2.01 -3.81 -5.40
CA GLY A 11 0.58 -4.00 -5.66
C GLY A 11 -0.02 -2.89 -6.51
N LEU A 12 -1.29 -2.57 -6.27
CA LEU A 12 -2.01 -1.50 -6.95
C LEU A 12 -2.13 -0.27 -6.07
N ARG A 13 -2.06 0.92 -6.69
CA ARG A 13 -2.29 2.21 -6.05
C ARG A 13 -3.49 2.89 -6.68
N PHE A 14 -4.45 3.24 -5.84
CA PHE A 14 -5.63 4.00 -6.22
C PHE A 14 -5.56 5.37 -5.59
N GLU A 15 -5.79 6.42 -6.38
CA GLU A 15 -6.04 7.76 -5.85
C GLU A 15 -7.48 7.82 -5.35
N ILE A 16 -7.66 8.33 -4.13
CA ILE A 16 -8.96 8.43 -3.46
C ILE A 16 -9.44 9.87 -3.57
N PRO A 17 -10.53 10.13 -4.31
CA PRO A 17 -11.13 11.46 -4.35
C PRO A 17 -11.78 11.80 -3.00
N GLU A 18 -11.93 13.09 -2.70
CA GLU A 18 -12.50 13.56 -1.42
C GLU A 18 -13.84 12.89 -1.05
N GLY A 19 -14.72 12.67 -2.03
CA GLY A 19 -16.03 12.05 -1.80
C GLY A 19 -15.99 10.56 -1.40
N GLU A 20 -14.84 9.90 -1.49
CA GLU A 20 -14.65 8.49 -1.11
C GLU A 20 -13.85 8.32 0.19
N ILE A 21 -13.32 9.41 0.77
CA ILE A 21 -12.47 9.37 1.97
C ILE A 21 -13.20 8.71 3.13
N ASP A 22 -14.44 9.14 3.43
CA ASP A 22 -15.23 8.59 4.54
C ASP A 22 -15.43 7.07 4.43
N ALA A 23 -15.60 6.56 3.20
CA ALA A 23 -15.78 5.12 2.96
C ALA A 23 -14.47 4.33 3.17
N VAL A 24 -13.34 4.92 2.77
CA VAL A 24 -11.99 4.38 3.00
C VAL A 24 -11.67 4.39 4.51
N GLU A 25 -11.94 5.48 5.21
CA GLU A 25 -11.78 5.60 6.67
C GLU A 25 -12.65 4.59 7.45
N ALA A 26 -13.93 4.51 7.08
CA ALA A 26 -14.87 3.56 7.67
C ALA A 26 -14.62 2.09 7.25
N ARG A 27 -13.66 1.85 6.34
CA ARG A 27 -13.33 0.53 5.77
C ARG A 27 -14.51 -0.14 5.06
N THR A 28 -15.42 0.67 4.52
CA THR A 28 -16.59 0.26 3.74
C THR A 28 -16.35 0.38 2.23
N ASP A 29 -15.23 0.98 1.81
CA ASP A 29 -14.83 1.04 0.41
C ASP A 29 -14.77 -0.37 -0.23
N PRO A 30 -15.36 -0.58 -1.42
CA PRO A 30 -15.39 -1.88 -2.08
C PRO A 30 -14.00 -2.49 -2.32
N ARG A 31 -12.98 -1.66 -2.62
CA ARG A 31 -11.60 -2.12 -2.82
C ARG A 31 -11.00 -2.58 -1.49
N MET A 32 -11.29 -1.91 -0.37
CA MET A 32 -10.85 -2.36 0.95
C MET A 32 -11.49 -3.69 1.37
N ILE A 33 -12.75 -3.90 1.01
CA ILE A 33 -13.48 -5.15 1.28
C ILE A 33 -12.89 -6.28 0.43
N ALA A 34 -12.75 -6.07 -0.88
CA ALA A 34 -12.16 -7.05 -1.80
C ALA A 34 -10.72 -7.43 -1.40
N ALA A 35 -9.90 -6.44 -1.00
CA ALA A 35 -8.54 -6.68 -0.52
C ALA A 35 -8.54 -7.55 0.75
N ARG A 36 -9.43 -7.27 1.70
CA ARG A 36 -9.57 -8.06 2.94
C ARG A 36 -9.95 -9.50 2.64
N ASP A 37 -10.95 -9.69 1.79
CA ASP A 37 -11.49 -11.00 1.48
C ASP A 37 -10.46 -11.86 0.72
N ALA A 38 -9.60 -11.22 -0.08
CA ALA A 38 -8.44 -11.84 -0.73
C ALA A 38 -7.18 -11.93 0.14
N ARG A 39 -7.24 -11.52 1.41
CA ARG A 39 -6.11 -11.50 2.37
C ARG A 39 -4.90 -10.72 1.85
N LEU A 40 -5.16 -9.62 1.14
CA LEU A 40 -4.15 -8.64 0.73
C LEU A 40 -3.95 -7.61 1.84
N ARG A 41 -2.73 -7.10 1.94
CA ARG A 41 -2.44 -5.92 2.76
C ARG A 41 -3.04 -4.70 2.09
N ARG A 42 -3.39 -3.73 2.92
CA ARG A 42 -3.96 -2.46 2.50
C ARG A 42 -3.39 -1.36 3.37
N TYR A 43 -2.90 -0.31 2.73
CA TYR A 43 -2.42 0.90 3.38
C TYR A 43 -3.16 2.06 2.74
N TRP A 44 -3.62 3.00 3.55
CA TRP A 44 -4.20 4.23 3.05
C TRP A 44 -3.63 5.41 3.83
N GLY A 45 -3.36 6.52 3.14
CA GLY A 45 -2.76 7.70 3.73
C GLY A 45 -2.60 8.82 2.72
N SER A 46 -2.34 10.03 3.22
CA SER A 46 -2.01 11.18 2.38
C SER A 46 -0.51 11.17 2.03
N VAL A 47 -0.19 11.63 0.83
CA VAL A 47 1.20 11.82 0.39
C VAL A 47 1.35 13.32 0.22
N ALA A 48 1.76 14.00 1.29
CA ALA A 48 1.82 15.44 1.31
C ALA A 48 3.12 15.95 0.64
N ASP A 49 2.95 16.61 -0.50
CA ASP A 49 3.76 17.78 -0.86
C ASP A 49 2.83 18.78 -1.57
N GLY A 50 2.24 19.70 -0.78
CA GLY A 50 1.43 20.82 -1.26
C GLY A 50 -0.04 20.55 -1.60
N ASP A 51 -0.40 19.35 -2.07
CA ASP A 51 -1.78 18.93 -2.36
C ASP A 51 -2.15 17.68 -1.54
N GLU A 52 -3.23 17.72 -0.76
CA GLU A 52 -3.73 16.56 0.00
C GLU A 52 -4.27 15.48 -0.95
N ARG A 53 -3.38 14.62 -1.46
CA ARG A 53 -3.77 13.44 -2.23
C ARG A 53 -3.76 12.22 -1.33
N TYR A 54 -4.93 11.60 -1.22
CA TYR A 54 -5.10 10.34 -0.50
C TYR A 54 -4.91 9.17 -1.46
N TYR A 55 -4.13 8.19 -1.05
CA TYR A 55 -3.93 6.97 -1.82
C TYR A 55 -4.35 5.76 -1.01
N LEU A 56 -4.94 4.78 -1.69
CA LEU A 56 -5.15 3.43 -1.20
C LEU A 56 -4.21 2.48 -1.96
N LEU A 57 -3.29 1.88 -1.22
CA LEU A 57 -2.42 0.80 -1.68
C LEU A 57 -3.05 -0.54 -1.32
N VAL A 58 -3.13 -1.45 -2.29
CA VAL A 58 -3.61 -2.83 -2.12
C VAL A 58 -2.59 -3.80 -2.67
N GLY A 59 -2.07 -4.70 -1.84
CA GLY A 59 -1.00 -5.60 -2.25
C GLY A 59 -0.27 -6.29 -1.11
N ALA A 60 1.06 -6.28 -1.18
CA ALA A 60 1.96 -6.71 -0.13
C ALA A 60 2.83 -5.55 0.37
N GLU A 61 2.98 -5.49 1.69
CA GLU A 61 3.97 -4.64 2.34
C GLU A 61 5.31 -5.37 2.31
N ILE A 62 6.30 -4.78 1.64
CA ILE A 62 7.67 -5.30 1.61
C ILE A 62 8.41 -4.83 2.86
N GLY A 63 8.20 -3.58 3.26
CA GLY A 63 8.61 -3.10 4.57
C GLY A 63 8.45 -1.60 4.71
N VAL A 64 8.59 -1.13 5.95
CA VAL A 64 8.53 0.27 6.33
C VAL A 64 9.77 0.60 7.13
N MET A 65 10.52 1.59 6.67
CA MET A 65 11.71 2.15 7.31
C MET A 65 11.33 3.46 8.01
N GLY A 66 12.07 3.84 9.05
CA GLY A 66 11.81 5.05 9.84
C GLY A 66 10.88 4.80 11.04
N ILE A 67 9.87 3.93 10.89
CA ILE A 67 9.04 3.47 12.02
C ILE A 67 9.83 2.48 12.89
N ASP A 68 9.71 2.63 14.22
CA ASP A 68 10.33 1.76 15.24
C ASP A 68 11.86 1.62 15.12
N GLY A 69 12.53 2.57 14.46
CA GLY A 69 13.98 2.55 14.27
C GLY A 69 14.48 1.51 13.25
N LYS A 70 13.59 0.96 12.41
CA LYS A 70 14.01 0.12 11.27
C LYS A 70 14.65 1.00 10.19
N LEU A 71 15.92 0.74 9.88
CA LEU A 71 16.68 1.54 8.92
C LEU A 71 16.76 0.91 7.53
N ASP A 72 16.53 -0.39 7.44
CA ASP A 72 16.66 -1.17 6.22
C ASP A 72 15.63 -2.30 6.13
N VAL A 73 15.42 -2.75 4.89
CA VAL A 73 14.62 -3.93 4.55
C VAL A 73 15.46 -4.76 3.60
N GLU A 74 15.80 -5.98 4.01
CA GLU A 74 16.54 -6.92 3.18
C GLU A 74 15.62 -8.06 2.74
N LEU A 75 15.58 -8.29 1.43
CA LEU A 75 14.91 -9.44 0.83
C LEU A 75 15.85 -10.09 -0.19
N SER A 76 15.92 -11.42 -0.15
CA SER A 76 16.53 -12.15 -1.25
C SER A 76 15.70 -11.97 -2.52
N ARG A 77 16.35 -12.07 -3.68
CA ARG A 77 15.64 -12.07 -4.98
C ARG A 77 14.49 -13.08 -5.00
N ALA A 78 14.73 -14.30 -4.55
CA ALA A 78 13.72 -15.35 -4.50
C ALA A 78 12.55 -14.99 -3.56
N GLY A 79 12.84 -14.33 -2.43
CA GLY A 79 11.81 -13.85 -1.51
C GLY A 79 10.95 -12.74 -2.13
N LEU A 80 11.58 -11.79 -2.84
CA LEU A 80 10.88 -10.73 -3.54
C LEU A 80 10.00 -11.29 -4.68
N GLU A 81 10.55 -12.19 -5.51
CA GLU A 81 9.80 -12.86 -6.58
C GLU A 81 8.59 -13.62 -6.02
N ALA A 82 8.76 -14.36 -4.92
CA ALA A 82 7.66 -15.08 -4.27
C ALA A 82 6.54 -14.13 -3.78
N ILE A 83 6.90 -13.00 -3.17
CA ILE A 83 5.92 -11.98 -2.74
C ILE A 83 5.18 -11.40 -3.95
N MET A 84 5.90 -11.11 -5.03
CA MET A 84 5.31 -10.54 -6.24
C MET A 84 4.33 -11.52 -6.92
N ASP A 85 4.72 -12.79 -7.04
CA ASP A 85 3.88 -13.83 -7.64
C ASP A 85 2.62 -14.09 -6.81
N GLU A 86 2.77 -14.23 -5.48
CA GLU A 86 1.64 -14.43 -4.57
C GLU A 86 0.67 -13.24 -4.61
N THR A 87 1.20 -12.02 -4.58
CA THR A 87 0.39 -10.80 -4.61
C THR A 87 -0.34 -10.66 -5.93
N THR A 88 0.33 -10.92 -7.05
CA THR A 88 -0.28 -10.86 -8.39
C THR A 88 -1.40 -11.89 -8.53
N ALA A 89 -1.19 -13.12 -8.04
CA ALA A 89 -2.22 -14.15 -8.03
C ALA A 89 -3.44 -13.76 -7.20
N LYS A 90 -3.24 -13.18 -6.01
CA LYS A 90 -4.31 -12.70 -5.14
C LYS A 90 -5.07 -11.52 -5.73
N LEU A 91 -4.37 -10.54 -6.31
CA LEU A 91 -4.99 -9.39 -6.98
C LEU A 91 -5.89 -9.84 -8.13
N LYS A 92 -5.41 -10.79 -8.94
CA LYS A 92 -6.17 -11.39 -10.04
C LYS A 92 -7.39 -12.17 -9.54
N ALA A 93 -7.25 -12.96 -8.48
CA ALA A 93 -8.35 -13.72 -7.88
C ALA A 93 -9.43 -12.81 -7.29
N ALA A 94 -9.05 -11.61 -6.83
CA ALA A 94 -9.96 -10.59 -6.31
C ALA A 94 -10.55 -9.68 -7.39
N SER A 95 -10.29 -9.97 -8.68
CA SER A 95 -10.73 -9.16 -9.83
C SER A 95 -10.28 -7.70 -9.77
N PHE A 96 -9.13 -7.41 -9.14
CA PHE A 96 -8.56 -6.09 -9.25
C PHE A 96 -7.99 -5.86 -10.65
N GLU A 97 -8.33 -4.72 -11.24
CA GLU A 97 -7.82 -4.29 -12.52
C GLU A 97 -6.57 -3.42 -12.34
N GLY A 98 -5.58 -3.61 -13.22
CA GLY A 98 -4.35 -2.83 -13.24
C GLY A 98 -3.09 -3.68 -13.24
N GLU A 99 -1.97 -3.04 -13.54
CA GLU A 99 -0.65 -3.65 -13.48
C GLU A 99 -0.05 -3.40 -12.07
N PRO A 100 0.24 -4.45 -11.28
CA PRO A 100 0.87 -4.27 -9.99
C PRO A 100 2.30 -3.76 -10.14
N LYS A 101 2.67 -2.76 -9.33
CA LYS A 101 3.96 -2.08 -9.38
C LYS A 101 4.61 -2.07 -8.01
N LEU A 102 5.93 -1.94 -8.00
CA LEU A 102 6.70 -1.64 -6.80
C LEU A 102 6.63 -0.13 -6.55
N TYR A 103 6.05 0.25 -5.42
CA TYR A 103 5.99 1.61 -4.92
C TYR A 103 6.98 1.76 -3.77
N VAL A 104 7.82 2.79 -3.87
CA VAL A 104 8.70 3.24 -2.79
C VAL A 104 8.26 4.67 -2.49
N GLN A 105 7.76 4.91 -1.29
CA GLN A 105 7.13 6.17 -0.93
C GLN A 105 7.66 6.69 0.39
N TYR A 106 8.12 7.93 0.35
CA TYR A 106 8.56 8.67 1.52
C TYR A 106 7.39 9.51 2.05
N PHE A 107 7.16 9.44 3.35
CA PHE A 107 6.18 10.22 4.08
C PHE A 107 6.96 11.05 5.12
N PRO A 108 7.20 12.34 4.85
CA PRO A 108 7.84 13.23 5.80
C PRO A 108 6.94 13.46 7.02
N ASP A 109 7.52 13.54 8.22
CA ASP A 109 6.84 14.11 9.38
C ASP A 109 6.95 15.64 9.33
N TYR A 110 5.82 16.33 9.47
CA TYR A 110 5.73 17.81 9.46
C TYR A 110 5.16 18.35 10.77
#